data_AF-A0A938B9W7-F1
#
_entry.id   AF-A0A938B9W7-F1
#
_cell.length_a   1.000
_cell.length_b   1.000
_cell.length_c   1.000
_cell.angle_alpha   90.00
_cell.angle_beta   90.00
_cell.angle_gamma   90.00
#
_symmetry.space_group_name_H-M   'P 1'
#
loop_
_entity.id
_entity.type
_entity.pdbx_description
1 polymer ?
#
loop_
_entity_poly.entity_id
_entity_poly.type
_entity_poly.pdbx_seq_one_letter_code
_entity_poly.pdbx_strand_id
1 'polypeptide(L)'
;MFGKFLTIIGVCVATALICYSNTATARIEDGLVSVWTLDKDSIKGNTVNDVFGKNHGAFVGNPKQVEGKLGEALSFDGVVDYVKMTLDIEPESVTMEALIKPVLDSRNPIYDKYNYGIQLLHPNFFFS
;
A
#
# COMPACT_ATOMS: atom_id res chain seq x y z
N MET A 1 -50.31 -14.37 22.59
CA MET A 1 -48.94 -14.19 23.13
C MET A 1 -47.85 -14.53 22.10
N PHE A 2 -48.03 -15.58 21.29
CA PHE A 2 -47.07 -16.07 20.29
C PHE A 2 -46.74 -15.09 19.14
N GLY A 3 -47.74 -14.38 18.59
CA GLY A 3 -47.52 -13.43 17.49
C GLY A 3 -46.66 -12.22 17.85
N LYS A 4 -46.72 -11.75 19.11
CA LYS A 4 -45.86 -10.65 19.60
C LYS A 4 -44.39 -11.05 19.67
N PHE A 5 -44.11 -12.33 19.90
CA PHE A 5 -42.75 -12.88 19.98
C PHE A 5 -42.10 -12.96 18.59
N LEU A 6 -42.87 -13.32 17.56
CA LEU A 6 -42.42 -13.35 16.16
C LEU A 6 -42.08 -11.95 15.63
N THR A 7 -42.88 -10.94 15.98
CA THR A 7 -42.62 -9.55 15.56
C THR A 7 -41.33 -9.00 16.18
N ILE A 8 -41.06 -9.32 17.45
CA ILE A 8 -39.83 -8.87 18.14
C ILE A 8 -38.59 -9.49 17.48
N ILE A 9 -38.63 -10.79 17.16
CA ILE A 9 -37.52 -11.46 16.48
C ILE A 9 -37.28 -10.86 15.08
N GLY A 10 -38.35 -10.59 14.32
CA GLY A 10 -38.24 -9.96 13.00
C GLY A 10 -37.59 -8.56 13.05
N VAL A 11 -37.94 -7.75 14.06
CA VAL A 11 -37.33 -6.43 14.26
C VAL A 11 -35.85 -6.55 14.65
N CYS A 12 -35.50 -7.47 15.54
CA CYS A 12 -34.10 -7.70 15.94
C CYS A 12 -33.22 -8.19 14.78
N VAL A 13 -33.76 -9.01 13.89
CA VAL A 13 -33.04 -9.48 12.69
C VAL A 13 -32.88 -8.33 11.68
N ALA A 14 -33.93 -7.52 11.47
CA ALA A 14 -33.86 -6.37 10.58
C ALA A 14 -32.86 -5.31 11.09
N THR A 15 -32.83 -5.03 12.40
CA THR A 15 -31.86 -4.09 12.97
C THR A 15 -30.43 -4.65 12.93
N ALA A 16 -30.22 -5.94 13.18
CA ALA A 16 -28.90 -6.57 13.03
C ALA A 16 -28.37 -6.50 11.59
N LEU A 17 -29.24 -6.69 10.59
CA LEU A 17 -28.88 -6.57 9.17
C LEU A 17 -28.54 -5.11 8.78
N ILE A 18 -29.29 -4.13 9.28
CA ILE A 18 -29.03 -2.69 9.03
C ILE A 18 -27.74 -2.22 9.72
N CYS A 19 -27.41 -2.75 10.91
CA CYS A 19 -26.15 -2.48 11.58
C CYS A 19 -24.94 -3.12 10.86
N TYR A 20 -25.14 -4.26 10.19
CA TYR A 20 -24.10 -4.92 9.38
C TYR A 20 -23.71 -4.10 8.14
N SER A 21 -24.64 -3.33 7.56
CA SER A 21 -24.40 -2.51 6.37
C SER A 21 -23.64 -1.20 6.62
N ASN A 22 -23.45 -0.78 7.88
CA ASN A 22 -22.67 0.42 8.22
C ASN A 22 -21.24 0.05 8.64
N THR A 23 -20.49 -0.59 7.75
CA THR A 23 -19.05 -0.78 7.93
C THR A 23 -18.33 0.54 7.67
N ALA A 24 -17.63 1.05 8.68
CA ALA A 24 -16.84 2.29 8.67
C ALA A 24 -15.55 2.19 7.82
N THR A 25 -15.62 1.63 6.61
CA THR A 25 -14.48 1.52 5.68
C THR A 25 -14.26 2.80 4.87
N ALA A 26 -15.31 3.59 4.65
CA ALA A 26 -15.27 4.74 3.74
C ALA A 26 -14.30 5.87 4.14
N ARG A 27 -13.85 5.94 5.40
CA ARG A 27 -12.96 7.02 5.88
C ARG A 27 -11.47 6.73 5.67
N ILE A 28 -11.08 5.47 5.46
CA ILE A 28 -9.67 5.09 5.24
C ILE A 28 -9.28 5.29 3.76
N GLU A 29 -10.24 5.23 2.84
CA GLU A 29 -9.99 5.31 1.39
C GLU A 29 -10.14 6.72 0.81
N ASP A 30 -10.68 7.68 1.57
CA ASP A 30 -10.86 9.06 1.10
C ASP A 30 -9.49 9.73 0.89
N GLY A 31 -9.16 10.00 -0.37
CA GLY A 31 -7.85 10.53 -0.78
C GLY A 31 -6.76 9.47 -1.02
N LEU A 32 -7.04 8.18 -0.85
CA LEU A 32 -6.10 7.11 -1.22
C LEU A 32 -6.03 7.00 -2.74
N VAL A 33 -4.82 7.05 -3.30
CA VAL A 33 -4.62 7.06 -4.77
C VAL A 33 -4.07 5.74 -5.29
N SER A 34 -3.14 5.12 -4.54
CA SER A 34 -2.43 3.90 -4.96
C SER A 34 -2.02 3.08 -3.74
N VAL A 35 -2.01 1.75 -3.88
CA VAL A 35 -1.43 0.81 -2.91
C VAL A 35 -0.62 -0.25 -3.64
N TRP A 36 0.67 -0.34 -3.33
CA TRP A 36 1.59 -1.31 -3.93
C TRP A 36 2.13 -2.23 -2.85
N THR A 37 1.60 -3.45 -2.76
CA THR A 37 1.98 -4.38 -1.68
C THR A 37 3.31 -5.07 -1.95
N LEU A 38 3.67 -5.23 -3.23
CA LEU A 38 4.88 -5.94 -3.69
C LEU A 38 4.87 -7.45 -3.40
N ASP A 39 3.72 -7.98 -3.00
CA ASP A 39 3.48 -9.40 -2.83
C ASP A 39 3.51 -10.13 -4.17
N LYS A 40 3.78 -11.44 -4.14
CA LYS A 40 3.92 -12.27 -5.33
C LYS A 40 2.69 -12.25 -6.26
N ASP A 41 1.49 -12.11 -5.72
CA ASP A 41 0.24 -12.03 -6.47
C ASP A 41 0.02 -10.64 -7.11
N SER A 42 0.59 -9.60 -6.50
CA SER A 42 0.58 -8.23 -7.02
C SER A 42 1.57 -8.03 -8.19
N ILE A 43 2.52 -8.94 -8.40
CA ILE A 43 3.53 -8.84 -9.47
C ILE A 43 3.24 -9.85 -10.59
N LYS A 44 3.14 -9.36 -11.83
CA LYS A 44 2.92 -10.18 -13.03
C LYS A 44 3.94 -9.82 -14.10
N GLY A 45 4.90 -10.73 -14.33
CA GLY A 45 6.00 -10.46 -15.25
C GLY A 45 6.81 -9.24 -14.80
N ASN A 46 6.87 -8.21 -15.65
CA ASN A 46 7.58 -6.97 -15.35
C ASN A 46 6.69 -5.89 -14.72
N THR A 47 5.44 -6.20 -14.40
CA THR A 47 4.44 -5.25 -13.91
C THR A 47 4.20 -5.45 -12.41
N VAL A 48 4.25 -4.35 -11.66
CA VAL A 48 3.82 -4.26 -10.27
C VAL A 48 2.42 -3.66 -10.27
N ASN A 49 1.43 -4.43 -9.82
CA ASN A 49 0.05 -3.95 -9.81
C ASN A 49 -0.18 -3.04 -8.60
N ASP A 50 -0.72 -1.87 -8.89
CA ASP A 50 -1.50 -1.10 -7.93
C ASP A 50 -2.78 -1.87 -7.59
N VAL A 51 -2.92 -2.31 -6.34
CA VAL A 51 -4.07 -3.13 -5.90
C VAL A 51 -5.30 -2.30 -5.57
N PHE A 52 -5.13 -0.98 -5.46
CA PHE A 52 -6.23 -0.05 -5.18
C PHE A 52 -6.61 0.77 -6.41
N GLY A 53 -5.62 1.38 -7.06
CA GLY A 53 -5.80 2.28 -8.19
C GLY A 53 -5.41 1.68 -9.54
N LYS A 54 -5.02 2.57 -10.47
CA LYS A 54 -4.60 2.23 -11.83
C LYS A 54 -3.13 2.59 -12.09
N ASN A 55 -2.42 3.06 -11.07
CA ASN A 55 -1.06 3.55 -11.20
C ASN A 55 -0.10 2.36 -11.11
N HIS A 56 -0.16 1.44 -12.07
CA HIS A 56 0.72 0.28 -12.08
C HIS A 56 2.19 0.69 -12.29
N GLY A 57 3.09 -0.06 -11.69
CA GLY A 57 4.53 0.08 -11.86
C GLY A 57 5.09 -0.89 -12.89
N ALA A 58 6.26 -0.56 -13.44
CA ALA A 58 7.07 -1.47 -14.24
C ALA A 58 8.49 -1.52 -13.68
N PHE A 59 9.11 -2.70 -13.63
CA PHE A 59 10.51 -2.80 -13.22
C PHE A 59 11.44 -2.17 -14.27
N VAL A 60 12.42 -1.46 -13.77
CA VAL A 60 13.66 -1.12 -14.47
C VAL A 60 14.80 -1.78 -13.72
N GLY A 61 15.76 -2.35 -14.46
CA GLY A 61 16.78 -3.22 -13.89
C GLY A 61 16.26 -4.64 -13.66
N ASN A 62 16.70 -5.28 -12.58
CA ASN A 62 16.27 -6.61 -12.14
C ASN A 62 16.10 -6.66 -10.60
N PRO A 63 15.19 -5.85 -10.01
CA PRO A 63 14.89 -5.94 -8.60
C PRO A 63 14.43 -7.35 -8.23
N LYS A 64 14.89 -7.84 -7.08
CA LYS A 64 14.61 -9.20 -6.63
C LYS A 64 13.48 -9.21 -5.63
N GLN A 65 12.52 -10.12 -5.81
CA GLN A 65 11.52 -10.38 -4.78
C GLN A 65 12.15 -11.18 -3.64
N VAL A 66 11.91 -10.73 -2.40
CA VAL A 66 12.44 -11.30 -1.16
C VAL A 66 11.33 -11.36 -0.10
N GLU A 67 11.58 -12.07 1.00
CA GLU A 67 10.67 -12.01 2.16
C GLU A 67 10.71 -10.62 2.80
N GLY A 68 9.53 -10.03 2.95
CA GLY A 68 9.32 -8.69 3.50
C GLY A 68 8.93 -8.71 4.97
N LYS A 69 8.64 -7.53 5.53
CA LYS A 69 8.06 -7.42 6.88
C LYS A 69 6.58 -7.82 6.90
N LEU A 70 5.87 -7.52 5.81
CA LEU A 70 4.50 -7.93 5.53
C LEU A 70 4.55 -8.61 4.17
N GLY A 71 4.30 -9.92 4.11
CA GLY A 71 4.37 -10.67 2.86
C GLY A 71 5.75 -10.62 2.20
N GLU A 72 5.78 -10.32 0.90
CA GLU A 72 7.03 -10.14 0.15
C GLU A 72 7.44 -8.66 0.01
N ALA A 73 8.67 -8.43 -0.42
CA ALA A 73 9.21 -7.10 -0.71
C ALA A 73 10.14 -7.16 -1.92
N LEU A 74 10.56 -5.98 -2.40
CA LEU A 74 11.62 -5.85 -3.41
C LEU A 74 12.94 -5.46 -2.76
N SER A 75 14.00 -6.16 -3.14
CA SER A 75 15.39 -5.79 -2.89
C SER A 75 15.94 -5.10 -4.13
N PHE A 76 16.41 -3.87 -3.95
CA PHE A 76 17.04 -3.05 -4.98
C PHE A 76 18.55 -3.08 -4.82
N ASP A 77 19.29 -3.13 -5.92
CA ASP A 77 20.76 -3.14 -5.91
C ASP A 77 21.42 -1.78 -5.61
N GLY A 78 20.64 -0.69 -5.68
CA GLY A 78 21.11 0.68 -5.47
C GLY A 78 21.86 1.29 -6.65
N VAL A 79 21.85 0.65 -7.83
CA VAL A 79 22.56 1.12 -9.03
C VAL A 79 21.57 1.45 -10.14
N VAL A 80 20.73 0.50 -10.54
CA VAL A 80 19.78 0.67 -11.66
C VAL A 80 18.37 0.20 -11.35
N ASP A 81 18.17 -0.50 -10.23
CA ASP A 81 16.87 -1.08 -9.90
C ASP A 81 15.90 -0.03 -9.36
N TYR A 82 14.73 0.10 -9.99
CA TYR A 82 13.60 0.86 -9.46
C TYR A 82 12.27 0.40 -10.08
N VAL A 83 11.16 0.79 -9.46
CA VAL A 83 9.81 0.65 -10.04
C VAL A 83 9.39 1.98 -10.62
N LYS A 84 9.10 2.01 -11.92
CA LYS A 84 8.62 3.21 -12.62
C LYS A 84 7.10 3.18 -12.74
N MET A 85 6.42 4.23 -12.26
CA MET A 85 4.99 4.42 -12.56
C MET A 85 4.79 4.57 -14.07
N THR A 86 3.78 3.88 -14.62
CA THR A 86 3.47 3.94 -16.06
C THR A 86 2.58 5.11 -16.44
N LEU A 87 1.89 5.69 -15.46
CA LEU A 87 1.02 6.85 -15.62
C LEU A 87 1.64 8.05 -14.90
N ASP A 88 1.61 9.20 -15.56
CA ASP A 88 1.93 10.48 -14.92
C ASP A 88 0.73 10.91 -14.06
N ILE A 89 1.01 11.30 -12.82
CA ILE A 89 0.03 11.85 -11.89
C ILE A 89 0.44 13.28 -11.53
N GLU A 90 -0.52 14.20 -11.53
CA GLU A 90 -0.32 15.62 -11.20
C GLU A 90 -1.21 16.04 -10.01
N PRO A 91 -0.99 15.50 -8.80
CA PRO A 91 -1.77 15.90 -7.64
C PRO A 91 -1.34 17.29 -7.13
N GLU A 92 -2.27 18.07 -6.58
CA GLU A 92 -1.98 19.35 -5.92
C GLU A 92 -1.09 19.17 -4.67
N SER A 93 -1.27 18.06 -3.96
CA SER A 93 -0.41 17.62 -2.86
C SER A 93 -0.45 16.09 -2.77
N VAL A 94 0.64 15.47 -2.30
CA VAL A 94 0.74 14.02 -2.16
C VAL A 94 1.42 13.67 -0.86
N THR A 95 0.89 12.64 -0.20
CA THR A 95 1.54 11.93 0.91
C THR A 95 1.92 10.54 0.42
N MET A 96 3.10 10.07 0.81
CA MET A 96 3.60 8.74 0.48
C MET A 96 4.13 8.07 1.74
N GLU A 97 3.74 6.81 1.95
CA GLU A 97 4.25 5.97 3.02
C GLU A 97 4.84 4.69 2.44
N ALA A 98 5.90 4.18 3.07
CA ALA A 98 6.55 2.95 2.63
C ALA A 98 7.25 2.24 3.80
N LEU A 99 7.21 0.91 3.78
CA LEU A 99 8.06 0.08 4.62
C LEU A 99 9.38 -0.16 3.90
N ILE A 100 10.46 0.39 4.45
CA ILE A 100 11.79 0.31 3.85
C ILE A 100 12.78 -0.30 4.84
N LYS A 101 13.70 -1.13 4.32
CA LYS A 101 14.84 -1.66 5.07
C LYS A 101 16.13 -1.17 4.41
N PRO A 102 16.66 -0.01 4.82
CA PRO A 102 17.85 0.55 4.22
C PRO A 102 19.08 -0.31 4.51
N VAL A 103 19.98 -0.44 3.53
CA VAL A 103 21.35 -0.91 3.78
C VAL A 103 22.16 0.31 4.22
N LEU A 104 22.72 0.27 5.43
CA LEU A 104 23.40 1.40 6.06
C LEU A 104 24.92 1.40 5.81
N ASP A 105 25.34 1.07 4.60
CA ASP A 105 26.75 1.11 4.20
C ASP A 105 27.19 2.50 3.69
N SER A 106 26.24 3.40 3.43
CA SER A 106 26.46 4.78 2.98
C SER A 106 25.66 5.80 3.81
N ARG A 107 26.02 7.09 3.71
CA ARG A 107 25.33 8.18 4.46
C ARG A 107 23.85 8.35 4.06
N ASN A 108 23.48 7.94 2.84
CA ASN A 108 22.19 8.24 2.22
C ASN A 108 21.61 6.98 1.56
N PRO A 109 20.79 6.19 2.26
CA PRO A 109 20.26 4.95 1.72
C PRO A 109 19.01 5.12 0.84
N ILE A 110 18.48 6.34 0.71
CA ILE A 110 17.30 6.67 -0.10
C ILE A 110 17.66 7.87 -0.94
N TYR A 111 17.38 7.82 -2.25
CA TYR A 111 17.64 8.89 -3.19
C TYR A 111 16.36 9.35 -3.85
N ASP A 112 16.21 10.66 -4.06
CA ASP A 112 15.19 11.20 -4.95
C ASP A 112 15.61 11.12 -6.43
N LYS A 113 14.72 11.56 -7.32
CA LYS A 113 14.98 11.60 -8.78
C LYS A 113 16.15 12.50 -9.21
N TYR A 114 16.63 13.36 -8.32
CA TYR A 114 17.75 14.29 -8.55
C TYR A 114 19.04 13.83 -7.85
N ASN A 115 19.06 12.61 -7.29
CA ASN A 115 20.15 12.05 -6.49
C ASN A 115 20.44 12.83 -5.18
N TYR A 116 19.47 13.58 -4.67
CA TYR A 116 19.54 14.07 -3.30
C TYR A 116 19.16 12.94 -2.36
N GLY A 117 20.12 12.58 -1.51
CA GLY A 117 19.95 11.50 -0.55
C GLY A 117 19.26 11.96 0.72
N ILE A 118 18.36 11.13 1.26
CA ILE A 118 17.78 11.33 2.58
C ILE A 118 18.69 10.65 3.60
N GLN A 119 19.27 11.44 4.50
CA GLN A 119 20.06 10.91 5.60
C GLN A 119 19.14 10.29 6.65
N LEU A 120 19.28 8.98 6.87
CA LEU A 120 18.59 8.30 7.96
C LEU A 120 19.46 8.32 9.22
N LEU A 121 18.95 8.94 10.28
CA LEU A 121 19.63 8.97 11.57
C LEU A 121 19.48 7.67 12.35
N HIS A 122 18.54 6.79 11.95
CA HIS A 122 18.24 5.52 12.60
C HIS A 122 17.79 4.44 11.60
N PRO A 123 18.04 3.14 11.86
CA PRO A 123 17.74 2.02 10.94
C PRO A 123 16.25 1.72 10.73
N ASN A 124 15.37 2.17 11.63
CA ASN A 124 13.92 1.96 11.55
C ASN A 124 13.24 3.32 11.31
N PHE A 125 13.25 3.77 10.06
CA PHE A 125 12.59 5.01 9.67
C PHE A 125 11.29 4.69 8.94
N PHE A 126 10.18 5.27 9.41
CA PHE A 126 8.88 5.20 8.75
C PHE A 126 8.60 6.59 8.17
N PHE A 127 8.22 6.67 6.90
CA PHE A 127 7.60 7.86 6.33
C PHE A 127 6.10 7.81 6.64
N SER A 128 5.54 8.92 7.11
CA SER A 128 4.10 9.17 7.27
C SER A 128 3.73 10.41 6.46
#